data_AF-A0A925UL80-F1
#
_entry.id   AF-A0A925UL80-F1
#
_cell.length_a   1.000
_cell.length_b   1.000
_cell.length_c   1.000
_cell.angle_alpha   90.00
_cell.angle_beta   90.00
_cell.angle_gamma   90.00
#
_symmetry.space_group_name_H-M   'P 1'
#
loop_
_entity.id
_entity.type
_entity.pdbx_description
1 polymer ?
#
loop_
_entity_poly.entity_id
_entity_poly.type
_entity_poly.pdbx_seq_one_letter_code
_entity_poly.pdbx_strand_id
1 'polypeptide(L)'
;MKVLILGASGFLGGTLYKKMKEETDFWVLGTYFESKKDKELIKLNVTNLIEVKTFLEHFNPEIIVWCLLGKTNEKELIEKGLSNVLNTINQTCKFIFMSINAGFSEADISSCKVNELLETIIKLIKSDYKGIVHLGPEIILDTSLNGPLVQ
;
A
#
# COMPACT_ATOMS: atom_id res chain seq x y z
N MET A 1 -12.34 -11.09 5.28
CA MET A 1 -11.97 -10.25 4.10
C MET A 1 -10.52 -10.47 3.71
N LYS A 2 -10.20 -10.47 2.41
CA LYS A 2 -8.82 -10.62 1.90
C LYS A 2 -8.09 -9.28 1.84
N VAL A 3 -7.03 -9.13 2.63
CA VAL A 3 -6.23 -7.91 2.72
C VAL A 3 -4.82 -8.19 2.20
N LEU A 4 -4.36 -7.37 1.26
CA LEU A 4 -2.99 -7.37 0.77
C LEU A 4 -2.25 -6.14 1.30
N ILE A 5 -1.10 -6.33 1.93
CA ILE A 5 -0.21 -5.24 2.37
C ILE A 5 1.03 -5.25 1.49
N LEU A 6 1.13 -4.27 0.58
CA LEU A 6 2.30 -4.07 -0.26
C LEU A 6 3.39 -3.37 0.56
N GLY A 7 4.59 -3.94 0.63
CA GLY A 7 5.67 -3.39 1.46
C GLY A 7 5.62 -3.83 2.93
N ALA A 8 5.06 -5.01 3.21
CA ALA A 8 5.00 -5.59 4.55
C ALA A 8 6.37 -5.97 5.16
N SER A 9 7.45 -5.90 4.39
CA SER A 9 8.84 -6.01 4.90
C SER A 9 9.42 -4.69 5.44
N GLY A 10 8.74 -3.57 5.17
CA GLY A 10 9.08 -2.24 5.67
C GLY A 10 8.64 -2.03 7.13
N PHE A 11 9.01 -0.89 7.72
CA PHE A 11 8.71 -0.57 9.11
C PHE A 11 7.21 -0.50 9.38
N LEU A 12 6.50 0.40 8.67
CA LEU A 12 5.07 0.56 8.84
C LEU A 12 4.29 -0.67 8.34
N GLY A 13 4.54 -1.09 7.11
CA GLY A 13 3.84 -2.21 6.50
C GLY A 13 3.99 -3.51 7.31
N GLY A 14 5.17 -3.74 7.89
CA GLY A 14 5.41 -4.91 8.74
C GLY A 14 4.71 -4.83 10.08
N THR A 15 4.65 -3.65 10.70
CA THR A 15 3.88 -3.45 11.94
C THR A 15 2.38 -3.64 11.69
N LEU A 16 1.85 -3.07 10.59
CA LEU A 16 0.46 -3.28 10.18
C LEU A 16 0.18 -4.75 9.87
N TYR A 17 1.07 -5.43 9.15
CA TYR A 17 0.92 -6.84 8.80
C TYR A 17 0.79 -7.73 10.03
N LYS A 18 1.67 -7.55 11.02
CA LYS A 18 1.62 -8.32 12.28
C LYS A 18 0.32 -8.09 13.04
N LYS A 19 -0.06 -6.82 13.22
CA LYS A 19 -1.28 -6.45 13.94
C LYS A 19 -2.55 -6.98 13.24
N MET A 20 -2.60 -6.87 11.91
CA MET A 20 -3.72 -7.39 11.13
C MET A 20 -3.81 -8.92 11.14
N LYS A 21 -2.69 -9.63 11.30
CA LYS A 21 -2.66 -11.10 11.42
C LYS A 21 -3.21 -11.62 12.75
N GLU A 22 -3.27 -10.77 13.78
CA GLU A 22 -3.87 -11.09 15.08
C GLU A 22 -5.41 -11.02 15.03
N GLU A 23 -5.98 -10.35 14.03
CA GLU A 23 -7.42 -10.23 13.83
C GLU A 23 -7.98 -11.44 13.07
N THR A 24 -9.05 -12.05 13.57
CA THR A 24 -9.64 -13.27 12.98
C THR A 24 -10.46 -13.01 11.71
N ASP A 25 -10.88 -11.77 11.48
CA ASP A 25 -11.80 -11.42 10.39
C ASP A 25 -11.09 -11.25 9.04
N PHE A 26 -9.75 -11.25 9.04
CA PHE A 26 -8.94 -10.95 7.87
C PHE A 26 -8.07 -12.13 7.43
N TRP A 27 -8.08 -12.39 6.13
CA TRP A 27 -7.03 -13.17 5.48
C TRP A 27 -5.98 -12.20 4.95
N VAL A 28 -4.86 -12.10 5.67
CA VAL A 28 -3.82 -11.09 5.41
C VAL A 28 -2.63 -11.71 4.70
N LEU A 29 -2.25 -11.14 3.55
CA LEU A 29 -0.98 -11.38 2.89
C LEU A 29 -0.13 -10.11 2.88
N GLY A 30 1.18 -10.30 3.02
CA GLY A 30 2.16 -9.22 2.94
C GLY A 30 3.19 -9.50 1.85
N THR A 31 3.70 -8.45 1.20
CA THR A 31 4.73 -8.60 0.15
C THR A 31 6.07 -7.97 0.52
N TYR A 32 7.12 -8.46 -0.13
CA TYR A 32 8.46 -7.88 -0.12
C TYR A 32 9.05 -7.88 -1.53
N PHE A 33 10.10 -7.06 -1.75
CA PHE A 33 10.86 -7.07 -3.00
C PHE A 33 12.28 -7.57 -2.78
N GLU A 34 13.12 -6.82 -2.07
CA GLU A 34 14.54 -7.17 -1.88
C GLU A 34 14.82 -7.87 -0.55
N SER A 35 14.21 -7.39 0.54
CA SER A 35 14.53 -7.85 1.90
C SER A 35 13.45 -8.79 2.44
N LYS A 36 13.70 -10.10 2.36
CA LYS A 36 12.83 -11.09 3.02
C LYS A 36 13.12 -11.12 4.52
N LYS A 37 12.28 -10.48 5.33
CA LYS A 37 12.38 -10.50 6.80
C LYS A 37 11.53 -11.58 7.45
N ASP A 38 10.50 -12.05 6.77
CA ASP A 38 9.54 -13.05 7.26
C ASP A 38 9.29 -14.08 6.16
N LYS A 39 9.23 -15.36 6.53
CA LYS A 39 9.08 -16.50 5.61
C LYS A 39 7.73 -16.50 4.90
N GLU A 40 6.68 -15.98 5.55
CA GLU A 40 5.31 -15.92 5.05
C GLU A 40 5.10 -14.82 4.01
N LEU A 41 6.01 -13.85 3.91
CA LEU A 41 5.91 -12.77 2.93
C LEU A 41 6.16 -13.29 1.51
N ILE A 42 5.37 -12.76 0.57
CA ILE A 42 5.42 -13.13 -0.83
C ILE A 42 6.30 -12.13 -1.57
N LYS A 43 7.22 -12.62 -2.41
CA LYS A 43 8.02 -11.75 -3.26
C LYS A 43 7.14 -11.19 -4.37
N LEU A 44 7.11 -9.88 -4.53
CA LEU A 44 6.39 -9.22 -5.61
C LEU A 44 7.13 -7.97 -6.04
N ASN A 45 7.50 -7.88 -7.32
CA ASN A 45 7.94 -6.63 -7.91
C ASN A 45 6.74 -5.88 -8.52
N VAL A 46 6.30 -4.80 -7.86
CA VAL A 46 5.14 -4.03 -8.37
C VAL A 46 5.43 -3.31 -9.69
N THR A 47 6.70 -3.07 -10.04
CA THR A 47 7.06 -2.45 -11.33
C THR A 47 7.00 -3.44 -12.50
N ASN A 48 6.88 -4.74 -12.22
CA ASN A 48 6.65 -5.78 -13.22
C ASN A 48 5.15 -6.06 -13.38
N LEU A 49 4.57 -5.61 -14.49
CA LEU A 49 3.13 -5.75 -14.77
C LEU A 49 2.67 -7.21 -14.78
N ILE A 50 3.47 -8.14 -15.32
CA ILE A 50 3.07 -9.55 -15.43
C ILE A 50 2.99 -10.17 -14.03
N GLU A 51 3.99 -9.92 -13.18
CA GLU A 51 3.98 -10.38 -11.79
C GLU A 51 2.77 -9.82 -11.03
N VAL A 52 2.48 -8.53 -11.17
CA VAL A 52 1.32 -7.89 -10.55
C VAL A 52 0.01 -8.51 -11.01
N LYS A 53 -0.19 -8.66 -12.33
CA LYS A 53 -1.39 -9.29 -12.89
C LYS A 53 -1.58 -10.70 -12.38
N THR A 54 -0.58 -11.56 -12.56
CA THR A 54 -0.66 -12.96 -12.12
C THR A 54 -0.97 -13.06 -10.64
N PHE A 55 -0.33 -12.23 -9.80
CA PHE A 55 -0.55 -12.26 -8.35
C PHE A 55 -1.95 -11.75 -7.95
N LEU A 56 -2.37 -10.60 -8.46
CA LEU A 56 -3.65 -9.99 -8.08
C LEU A 56 -4.85 -10.77 -8.62
N GLU A 57 -4.75 -11.36 -9.81
CA GLU A 57 -5.80 -12.23 -10.36
C GLU A 57 -5.96 -13.51 -9.54
N HIS A 58 -4.86 -14.11 -9.05
CA HIS A 58 -4.92 -15.31 -8.21
C HIS A 58 -5.40 -15.01 -6.79
N PHE A 59 -4.85 -13.99 -6.14
CA PHE A 59 -5.21 -13.70 -4.75
C PHE A 59 -6.60 -13.06 -4.65
N ASN A 60 -6.93 -12.19 -5.61
CA ASN A 60 -8.15 -11.39 -5.69
C ASN A 60 -8.44 -10.66 -4.36
N PRO A 61 -7.58 -9.70 -3.95
CA PRO A 61 -7.76 -8.98 -2.69
C PRO A 61 -8.99 -8.08 -2.72
N GLU A 62 -9.72 -8.02 -1.61
CA GLU A 62 -10.81 -7.06 -1.40
C GLU A 62 -10.24 -5.69 -0.99
N ILE A 63 -9.08 -5.70 -0.33
CA ILE A 63 -8.39 -4.49 0.12
C ILE A 63 -6.91 -4.61 -0.18
N ILE A 64 -6.33 -3.55 -0.75
CA ILE A 64 -4.88 -3.38 -0.87
C ILE A 64 -4.46 -2.16 -0.06
N VAL A 65 -3.45 -2.33 0.79
CA VAL A 65 -2.77 -1.25 1.50
C VAL A 65 -1.38 -1.08 0.90
N TRP A 66 -1.13 0.08 0.29
CA TRP A 66 0.15 0.45 -0.28
C TRP A 66 1.04 1.06 0.81
N CYS A 67 2.04 0.32 1.26
CA CYS A 67 3.06 0.79 2.21
C CYS A 67 4.47 0.80 1.57
N LEU A 68 4.56 0.86 0.25
CA LEU A 68 5.83 0.92 -0.47
C LEU A 68 6.35 2.35 -0.49
N LEU A 69 7.64 2.51 -0.18
CA LEU A 69 8.37 3.77 -0.26
C LEU A 69 9.65 3.54 -1.08
N GLY A 70 9.85 4.33 -2.12
CA GLY A 70 11.07 4.29 -2.93
C GLY A 70 12.15 5.15 -2.29
N LYS A 71 13.34 4.60 -2.03
CA LYS A 71 14.46 5.39 -1.50
C LYS A 71 15.15 6.20 -2.60
N THR A 72 15.37 5.58 -3.76
CA THR A 72 16.06 6.16 -4.91
C THR A 72 15.27 6.03 -6.22
N ASN A 73 14.16 5.27 -6.19
CA ASN A 73 13.36 4.89 -7.34
C ASN A 73 11.87 5.24 -7.16
N GLU A 74 11.56 6.25 -6.34
CA GLU A 74 10.18 6.64 -6.03
C GLU A 74 9.37 6.97 -7.29
N LYS A 75 9.96 7.70 -8.24
CA LYS A 75 9.32 8.01 -9.53
C LYS A 75 8.88 6.75 -10.27
N GLU A 76 9.76 5.75 -10.41
CA GLU A 76 9.41 4.51 -11.10
C GLU A 76 8.37 3.70 -10.32
N LEU A 77 8.50 3.68 -8.99
CA LEU A 77 7.58 2.99 -8.10
C LEU A 77 6.15 3.56 -8.21
N ILE A 78 6.00 4.87 -8.34
CA ILE A 78 4.70 5.51 -8.56
C ILE A 78 4.27 5.36 -10.02
N GLU A 79 5.04 5.83 -11.00
CA GLU A 79 4.61 5.86 -12.40
C GLU A 79 4.31 4.47 -12.96
N LYS A 80 5.13 3.47 -12.64
CA LYS A 80 4.93 2.09 -13.09
C LYS A 80 4.23 1.26 -12.04
N GLY A 81 4.75 1.24 -10.82
CA GLY A 81 4.26 0.34 -9.78
C GLY A 81 2.82 0.62 -9.38
N LEU A 82 2.48 1.87 -9.07
CA LEU A 82 1.13 2.24 -8.69
C LEU A 82 0.17 2.06 -9.87
N SER A 83 0.56 2.49 -11.08
CA SER A 83 -0.23 2.28 -12.30
C SER A 83 -0.52 0.80 -12.57
N ASN A 84 0.48 -0.08 -12.43
CA ASN A 84 0.29 -1.52 -12.62
C ASN A 84 -0.76 -2.07 -11.66
N VAL A 85 -0.71 -1.68 -10.39
CA VAL A 85 -1.67 -2.15 -9.38
C VAL A 85 -3.06 -1.58 -9.65
N LEU A 86 -3.19 -0.26 -9.81
CA LEU A 86 -4.49 0.40 -10.01
C LEU A 86 -5.20 -0.06 -11.29
N ASN A 87 -4.46 -0.33 -12.36
CA ASN A 87 -5.04 -0.83 -13.61
C ASN A 87 -5.39 -2.33 -13.59
N THR A 88 -4.96 -3.06 -12.55
CA THR A 88 -5.17 -4.51 -12.43
C THR A 88 -6.22 -4.87 -11.39
N ILE A 89 -6.38 -4.06 -10.34
CA ILE A 89 -7.37 -4.34 -9.30
C ILE A 89 -8.79 -4.36 -9.83
N ASN A 90 -9.63 -5.18 -9.20
CA ASN A 90 -11.08 -5.15 -9.43
C ASN A 90 -11.66 -3.78 -9.00
N GLN A 91 -12.67 -3.27 -9.71
CA GLN A 91 -13.38 -2.03 -9.37
C GLN A 91 -14.01 -2.03 -7.97
N THR A 92 -14.26 -3.21 -7.40
CA THR A 92 -14.77 -3.34 -6.02
C THR A 92 -13.66 -3.37 -4.97
N CYS A 93 -12.39 -3.46 -5.38
CA CYS A 93 -11.24 -3.48 -4.49
C CYS A 93 -11.03 -2.10 -3.85
N LYS A 94 -10.90 -2.07 -2.52
CA LYS A 94 -10.56 -0.86 -1.77
C LYS A 94 -9.05 -0.67 -1.78
N PHE A 95 -8.59 0.52 -2.15
CA PHE A 95 -7.16 0.82 -2.22
C PHE A 95 -6.80 1.91 -1.20
N ILE A 96 -5.92 1.60 -0.26
CA ILE A 96 -5.45 2.55 0.76
C ILE A 96 -4.00 2.91 0.42
N PHE A 97 -3.76 4.17 0.08
CA PHE A 97 -2.44 4.68 -0.28
C PHE A 97 -1.79 5.39 0.90
N MET A 98 -0.68 4.83 1.40
CA MET A 98 0.11 5.46 2.46
C MET A 98 1.23 6.30 1.84
N SER A 99 1.20 7.61 2.07
CA SER A 99 2.26 8.53 1.68
C SER A 99 2.98 8.99 2.94
N ILE A 100 4.13 8.39 3.24
CA ILE A 100 4.92 8.83 4.39
C ILE A 100 6.17 9.52 3.86
N ASN A 101 6.41 10.74 4.34
CA ASN A 101 7.62 11.47 4.00
C ASN A 101 8.84 10.67 4.49
N ALA A 102 9.85 10.47 3.65
CA ALA A 102 11.08 9.76 4.02
C ALA A 102 11.86 10.43 5.18
N GLY A 103 11.47 11.65 5.56
CA GLY A 103 12.01 12.41 6.69
C GLY A 103 11.47 12.06 8.09
N PHE A 104 10.56 11.10 8.25
CA PHE A 104 10.22 10.59 9.58
C PHE A 104 11.34 9.69 10.08
N SER A 105 12.17 10.19 11.01
CA SER A 105 13.13 9.35 11.72
C SER A 105 12.41 8.39 12.66
N GLU A 106 13.01 7.25 13.01
CA GLU A 106 12.50 6.35 14.08
C GLU A 106 12.23 7.10 15.39
N ALA A 107 12.87 8.25 15.61
CA ALA A 107 12.69 9.11 16.78
C ALA A 107 11.49 10.08 16.68
N ASP A 108 11.09 10.52 15.48
CA ASP A 108 9.91 11.38 15.26
C ASP A 108 8.59 10.62 15.36
N ILE A 109 8.69 9.31 15.21
CA ILE A 109 7.63 8.34 15.35
C ILE A 109 7.57 7.89 16.81
N SER A 110 7.05 8.75 17.69
CA SER A 110 6.63 8.23 18.99
C SER A 110 5.63 7.10 18.75
N SER A 111 5.78 5.98 19.46
CA SER A 111 4.97 4.77 19.28
C SER A 111 3.46 5.05 19.31
N CYS A 112 3.02 6.10 20.02
CA CYS A 112 1.64 6.56 20.04
C CYS A 112 1.11 6.96 18.66
N LYS A 113 1.88 7.72 17.86
CA LYS A 113 1.41 8.19 16.54
C LYS A 113 1.27 7.05 15.54
N VAL A 114 2.17 6.06 15.56
CA VAL A 114 2.02 4.86 14.72
C VAL A 114 0.84 4.03 15.18
N ASN A 115 0.66 3.83 16.47
CA ASN A 115 -0.48 3.05 16.96
C ASN A 115 -1.82 3.71 16.56
N GLU A 116 -1.95 5.02 16.71
CA GLU A 116 -3.14 5.77 16.26
C GLU A 116 -3.35 5.69 14.75
N LEU A 117 -2.27 5.79 13.95
CA LEU A 117 -2.32 5.61 12.50
C LEU A 117 -2.77 4.19 12.13
N LEU A 118 -2.24 3.17 12.80
CA LEU A 118 -2.64 1.77 12.60
C LEU A 118 -4.11 1.55 12.95
N GLU A 119 -4.58 2.06 14.09
CA GLU A 119 -6.00 2.02 14.45
C GLU A 119 -6.88 2.70 13.40
N THR A 120 -6.43 3.84 12.87
CA THR A 120 -7.14 4.55 11.80
C THR A 120 -7.19 3.72 10.52
N ILE A 121 -6.08 3.07 10.12
CA ILE A 121 -6.05 2.17 8.97
C ILE A 121 -6.99 0.98 9.20
N ILE A 122 -6.98 0.37 10.37
CA ILE A 122 -7.87 -0.77 10.68
C ILE A 122 -9.33 -0.33 10.63
N LYS A 123 -9.68 0.83 11.18
CA LYS A 123 -11.03 1.41 11.09
C LYS A 123 -11.42 1.69 9.64
N LEU A 124 -10.50 2.23 8.83
CA LEU A 124 -10.72 2.42 7.41
C LEU A 124 -10.91 1.08 6.70
N ILE A 125 -10.10 0.07 6.96
CA ILE A 125 -10.26 -1.28 6.40
C ILE A 125 -11.66 -1.84 6.73
N LYS A 126 -12.14 -1.64 7.97
CA LYS A 126 -13.46 -2.09 8.45
C LYS A 126 -14.62 -1.20 7.96
N SER A 127 -14.37 -0.02 7.41
CA SER A 127 -15.44 0.88 6.93
C SER A 127 -15.96 0.48 5.55
N ASP A 128 -17.17 0.92 5.25
CA ASP A 128 -17.86 0.76 3.97
C ASP A 128 -17.32 1.66 2.85
N TYR A 129 -16.40 2.59 3.17
CA TYR A 129 -15.78 3.47 2.20
C TYR A 129 -15.09 2.70 1.06
N LYS A 130 -15.39 3.05 -0.19
CA LYS A 130 -14.75 2.50 -1.39
C LYS A 130 -14.10 3.65 -2.16
N GLY A 131 -12.78 3.59 -2.33
CA GLY A 131 -12.02 4.65 -2.98
C GLY A 131 -10.54 4.60 -2.60
N ILE A 132 -9.79 5.59 -3.07
CA ILE A 132 -8.38 5.80 -2.72
C ILE A 132 -8.33 6.71 -1.49
N VAL A 133 -7.82 6.19 -0.36
CA VAL A 133 -7.51 7.03 0.80
C VAL A 133 -6.02 7.36 0.77
N HIS A 134 -5.68 8.64 0.70
CA HIS A 134 -4.32 9.12 0.87
C HIS A 134 -4.08 9.48 2.33
N LEU A 135 -3.08 8.85 2.96
CA LEU A 135 -2.64 9.16 4.32
C LEU A 135 -1.20 9.66 4.27
N GLY A 136 -1.03 10.99 4.29
CA GLY A 136 0.27 11.67 4.22
C GLY A 136 0.17 13.20 4.16
N PRO A 137 1.30 13.93 4.27
CA PRO A 137 1.33 15.33 3.84
C PRO A 137 0.93 15.39 2.36
N GLU A 138 0.17 16.41 1.95
CA GLU A 138 -0.31 16.58 0.58
C GLU A 138 0.81 16.30 -0.43
N ILE A 139 0.66 15.26 -1.24
CA ILE A 139 1.47 15.14 -2.45
C ILE A 139 0.95 16.25 -3.34
N ILE A 140 1.77 17.28 -3.58
CA ILE A 140 1.56 18.19 -4.70
C ILE A 140 1.75 17.33 -5.95
N LEU A 141 0.69 16.67 -6.39
CA LEU A 141 0.60 16.14 -7.74
C LEU A 141 0.56 17.39 -8.62
N ASP A 142 1.66 17.69 -9.29
CA ASP A 142 1.68 18.66 -10.36
C ASP A 142 0.59 18.27 -11.37
N THR A 143 -0.45 19.10 -11.46
CA THR A 143 -1.61 18.93 -12.34
C THR A 143 -1.27 19.14 -13.83
N SER A 144 0.02 19.20 -14.20
CA SER A 144 0.49 19.37 -15.57
C SER A 144 0.25 18.18 -16.51
N LEU A 145 -0.31 17.06 -16.03
CA LEU A 145 -0.72 15.92 -16.87
C LEU A 145 -2.18 15.95 -17.34
N ASN A 146 -2.94 17.01 -17.04
CA ASN A 146 -4.20 17.25 -17.76
C ASN A 146 -3.86 17.78 -19.16
N GLY A 147 -3.93 16.89 -20.15
CA GLY A 147 -3.95 17.27 -21.57
C GLY A 147 -5.03 18.32 -21.86
N PRO A 148 -4.89 19.06 -22.98
CA PRO A 148 -5.69 20.26 -23.21
C PRO A 148 -7.18 19.93 -23.27
N LEU A 149 -7.96 20.65 -22.46
CA LEU A 149 -9.41 20.70 -22.57
C LEU A 149 -9.75 21.23 -23.96
N VAL A 150 -10.35 20.37 -24.78
CA VAL A 150 -11.00 20.75 -26.03
C VAL A 150 -12.13 21.73 -25.66
N GLN A 151 -12.06 22.94 -26.22
CA GLN A 151 -13.12 23.95 -26.16
C GLN A 151 -14.38 23.48 -26.89
#